data_AF-A0AAD6X3U6-F1
#
_entry.id   AF-A0AAD6X3U6-F1
#
_cell.length_a   1.000
_cell.length_b   1.000
_cell.length_c   1.000
_cell.angle_alpha   90.00
_cell.angle_beta   90.00
_cell.angle_gamma   90.00
#
_symmetry.space_group_name_H-M   'P 1'
#
loop_
_entity.id
_entity.type
_entity.pdbx_description
1 polymer ?
#
loop_
_entity_poly.entity_id
_entity_poly.type
_entity_poly.pdbx_seq_one_letter_code
_entity_poly.pdbx_strand_id
1 'polypeptide(L)'
;MQSSSLLHAESFHPLFKTQITAPDFKNCSLHLHYFLPRSVFVDPYELSNRANDYSFKYSGPSNLELPVAALRKDAALLLSIIRPLSDDGILDVEVPLHMRYGTAAIGSSFELTELPWPDAFFACNKSVSSARLPPMLREFAMIFDGMDIARLEPPSGAIPFETVRTPVGDTANVGRVELGTAIVMLVAFFYLLRATLRTMGRMSIITLPAKEG
;
A
#
# COMPACT_ATOMS: atom_id res chain seq x y z
N MET A 1 -10.79 -22.94 4.70
CA MET A 1 -10.95 -21.75 5.55
C MET A 1 -9.85 -20.76 5.19
N GLN A 2 -10.11 -19.47 5.41
CA GLN A 2 -9.10 -18.43 5.24
C GLN A 2 -9.10 -17.48 6.44
N SER A 3 -7.94 -17.03 6.87
CA SER A 3 -7.80 -15.94 7.83
C SER A 3 -6.79 -14.92 7.30
N SER A 4 -6.91 -13.67 7.71
CA SER A 4 -5.94 -12.64 7.32
C SER A 4 -5.57 -11.77 8.50
N SER A 5 -4.43 -11.12 8.39
CA SER A 5 -3.93 -10.16 9.36
C SER A 5 -3.02 -9.13 8.70
N LEU A 6 -2.97 -7.94 9.29
CA LEU A 6 -2.03 -6.89 8.90
C LEU A 6 -0.81 -6.89 9.82
N LEU A 7 0.38 -6.95 9.21
CA LEU A 7 1.62 -6.64 9.90
C LEU A 7 1.99 -5.19 9.66
N HIS A 8 2.43 -4.49 10.71
CA HIS A 8 2.77 -3.06 10.68
C HIS A 8 1.56 -2.17 10.28
N ALA A 9 0.38 -2.42 10.85
CA ALA A 9 -0.86 -1.71 10.54
C ALA A 9 -0.84 -0.19 10.79
N GLU A 10 0.17 0.34 11.49
CA GLU A 10 0.39 1.78 11.72
C GLU A 10 1.45 2.40 10.79
N SER A 11 1.79 1.72 9.70
CA SER A 11 2.81 2.12 8.71
C SER A 11 2.19 2.51 7.36
N PHE A 12 2.95 3.24 6.55
CA PHE A 12 2.64 3.42 5.12
C PHE A 12 2.91 2.17 4.27
N HIS A 13 3.60 1.18 4.84
CA HIS A 13 4.02 -0.05 4.15
C HIS A 13 3.60 -1.30 4.93
N PRO A 14 2.30 -1.51 5.21
CA PRO A 14 1.88 -2.72 5.90
C PRO A 14 1.98 -3.95 4.99
N LEU A 15 2.19 -5.10 5.60
CA LEU A 15 2.19 -6.39 4.91
C LEU A 15 0.90 -7.12 5.22
N PHE A 16 0.12 -7.45 4.18
CA PHE A 16 -1.12 -8.19 4.33
C PHE A 16 -0.84 -9.68 4.23
N LYS A 17 -1.02 -10.39 5.34
CA LYS A 17 -0.80 -11.83 5.40
C LYS A 17 -2.14 -12.54 5.36
N THR A 18 -2.31 -13.44 4.40
CA THR A 18 -3.48 -14.31 4.28
C THR A 18 -3.05 -15.75 4.46
N GLN A 19 -3.59 -16.40 5.48
CA GLN A 19 -3.41 -17.82 5.73
C GLN A 19 -4.60 -18.60 5.18
N ILE A 20 -4.30 -19.63 4.40
CA ILE A 20 -5.28 -20.48 3.74
C ILE A 20 -5.09 -21.89 4.28
N THR A 21 -6.18 -22.50 4.71
CA THR A 21 -6.22 -23.91 5.09
C THR A 21 -7.25 -24.61 4.21
N ALA A 22 -6.78 -25.45 3.31
CA ALA A 22 -7.64 -26.16 2.37
C ALA A 22 -7.01 -27.51 1.99
N PRO A 23 -7.82 -28.51 1.60
CA PRO A 23 -7.27 -29.70 0.98
C PRO A 23 -6.66 -29.34 -0.38
N ASP A 24 -5.62 -30.07 -0.79
CA ASP A 24 -5.03 -29.91 -2.11
C ASP A 24 -6.01 -30.44 -3.18
N PHE A 25 -6.62 -29.52 -3.92
CA PHE A 25 -7.53 -29.85 -5.00
C PHE A 25 -6.76 -30.06 -6.30
N LYS A 26 -6.59 -31.33 -6.69
CA LYS A 26 -5.98 -31.68 -7.98
C LYS A 26 -6.74 -31.04 -9.15
N ASN A 27 -6.00 -30.48 -10.10
CA ASN A 27 -6.53 -29.79 -11.30
C ASN A 27 -7.35 -28.52 -11.00
N CYS A 28 -7.13 -27.91 -9.84
CA CYS A 28 -7.66 -26.60 -9.52
C CYS A 28 -6.53 -25.59 -9.35
N SER A 29 -6.86 -24.32 -9.53
CA SER A 29 -5.94 -23.20 -9.27
C SER A 29 -6.52 -22.34 -8.16
N LEU A 30 -5.67 -21.93 -7.22
CA LEU A 30 -6.05 -21.09 -6.08
C LEU A 30 -5.86 -19.61 -6.44
N HIS A 31 -6.89 -18.82 -6.19
CA HIS A 31 -6.90 -17.38 -6.48
C HIS A 31 -7.32 -16.58 -5.26
N LEU A 32 -6.73 -15.39 -5.12
CA LEU A 32 -7.10 -14.39 -4.14
C LEU A 32 -7.52 -13.11 -4.84
N HIS A 33 -8.73 -12.63 -4.57
CA HIS A 33 -9.22 -11.36 -5.09
C HIS A 33 -9.29 -10.32 -3.98
N TYR A 34 -8.48 -9.27 -4.08
CA TYR A 34 -8.43 -8.16 -3.16
C TYR A 34 -9.21 -6.97 -3.73
N PHE A 35 -10.08 -6.41 -2.89
CA PHE A 35 -10.63 -5.08 -3.08
C PHE A 35 -9.77 -4.08 -2.30
N LEU A 36 -9.21 -3.10 -3.00
CA LEU A 36 -8.30 -2.12 -2.43
C LEU A 36 -8.98 -0.74 -2.41
N PRO A 37 -9.34 -0.21 -1.23
CA PRO A 37 -9.86 1.15 -1.10
C PRO A 37 -8.88 2.17 -1.70
N ARG A 38 -9.36 3.34 -2.12
CA ARG A 38 -8.51 4.43 -2.65
C ARG A 38 -7.29 4.79 -1.80
N SER A 39 -7.34 4.62 -0.47
CA SER A 39 -6.21 4.88 0.43
C SER A 39 -5.13 3.81 0.39
N VAL A 40 -5.39 2.66 -0.24
CA VAL A 40 -4.48 1.51 -0.32
C VAL A 40 -4.13 1.25 -1.79
N PHE A 41 -2.87 0.95 -2.06
CA PHE A 41 -2.43 0.47 -3.36
C PHE A 41 -1.34 -0.57 -3.21
N VAL A 42 -1.02 -1.22 -4.31
CA VAL A 42 0.11 -2.15 -4.43
C VAL A 42 1.08 -1.60 -5.47
N ASP A 43 2.36 -1.83 -5.29
CA ASP A 43 3.38 -1.56 -6.30
C ASP A 43 3.54 -2.79 -7.21
N PRO A 44 3.16 -2.72 -8.50
CA PRO A 44 3.35 -3.84 -9.44
C PRO A 44 4.80 -4.30 -9.59
N TYR A 45 5.78 -3.41 -9.38
CA TYR A 45 7.20 -3.78 -9.45
C TYR A 45 7.61 -4.60 -8.23
N GLU A 46 7.11 -4.26 -7.04
CA GLU A 46 7.34 -5.07 -5.85
C GLU A 46 6.66 -6.43 -5.95
N LEU A 47 5.42 -6.48 -6.45
CA LEU A 47 4.71 -7.74 -6.68
C LEU A 47 5.42 -8.64 -7.69
N SER A 48 6.07 -8.06 -8.70
CA SER A 48 6.84 -8.80 -9.70
C SER A 48 8.06 -9.52 -9.09
N ASN A 49 8.60 -9.02 -7.98
CA ASN A 49 9.67 -9.71 -7.24
C ASN A 49 9.18 -10.98 -6.50
N ARG A 50 7.86 -11.19 -6.44
CA ARG A 50 7.20 -12.37 -5.81
C ARG A 50 6.68 -13.37 -6.83
N ALA A 51 7.19 -13.35 -8.07
CA ALA A 51 6.78 -14.22 -9.16
C ALA A 51 6.92 -15.74 -8.87
N ASN A 52 7.74 -16.13 -7.88
CA ASN A 52 7.85 -17.52 -7.43
C ASN A 52 6.65 -17.97 -6.57
N ASP A 53 5.92 -17.02 -5.99
CA ASP A 53 4.83 -17.29 -5.04
C ASP A 53 3.48 -17.20 -5.74
N TYR A 54 3.30 -16.19 -6.57
CA TYR A 54 2.06 -15.93 -7.30
C TYR A 54 2.31 -15.08 -8.54
N SER A 55 1.38 -15.18 -9.49
CA SER A 55 1.21 -14.19 -10.56
C SER A 55 0.06 -13.25 -10.21
N PHE A 56 0.01 -12.07 -10.82
CA PHE A 56 -1.00 -11.06 -10.47
C PHE A 56 -1.59 -10.34 -11.68
N LYS A 57 -2.82 -9.86 -11.52
CA LYS A 57 -3.47 -8.87 -12.38
C LYS A 57 -3.98 -7.73 -11.53
N TYR A 58 -3.66 -6.51 -11.94
CA TYR A 58 -4.03 -5.28 -11.23
C TYR A 58 -4.92 -4.41 -12.10
N SER A 59 -5.99 -3.86 -11.52
CA SER A 59 -6.88 -2.89 -12.15
C SER A 59 -7.10 -1.73 -11.19
N GLY A 60 -6.70 -0.53 -11.58
CA GLY A 60 -6.78 0.64 -10.70
C GLY A 60 -5.76 1.73 -11.05
N PRO A 61 -5.71 2.81 -10.25
CA PRO A 61 -4.77 3.91 -10.44
C PRO A 61 -3.31 3.46 -10.22
N SER A 62 -2.49 3.50 -11.27
CA SER A 62 -1.09 3.06 -11.24
C SER A 62 -0.09 4.10 -10.75
N ASN A 63 -0.48 5.37 -10.65
CA ASN A 63 0.41 6.43 -10.17
C ASN A 63 0.54 6.33 -8.64
N LEU A 64 1.73 5.99 -8.15
CA LEU A 64 2.02 5.77 -6.73
C LEU A 64 2.04 7.08 -5.91
N GLU A 65 2.25 8.22 -6.57
CA GLU A 65 2.42 9.53 -5.94
C GLU A 65 1.12 10.33 -5.77
N LEU A 66 0.01 9.86 -6.38
CA LEU A 66 -1.27 10.58 -6.25
C LEU A 66 -1.84 10.46 -4.83
N PRO A 67 -2.25 11.59 -4.21
CA PRO A 67 -2.94 11.56 -2.92
C PRO A 67 -4.36 11.02 -3.07
N VAL A 68 -4.97 10.59 -1.95
CA VAL A 68 -6.34 10.03 -1.93
C VAL A 68 -7.36 10.99 -2.54
N ALA A 69 -7.23 12.29 -2.29
CA ALA A 69 -8.13 13.32 -2.81
C ALA A 69 -8.15 13.44 -4.34
N ALA A 70 -7.10 12.98 -5.02
CA ALA A 70 -7.03 13.00 -6.49
C ALA A 70 -7.70 11.78 -7.15
N LEU A 71 -8.08 10.76 -6.37
CA LEU A 71 -8.59 9.49 -6.88
C LEU A 71 -10.12 9.42 -6.87
N ARG A 72 -10.67 8.88 -7.97
CA ARG A 72 -12.12 8.73 -8.18
C ARG A 72 -12.63 7.29 -8.07
N LYS A 73 -11.73 6.30 -8.09
CA LYS A 73 -12.08 4.88 -8.12
C LYS A 73 -11.14 4.10 -7.22
N ASP A 74 -11.67 3.06 -6.59
CA ASP A 74 -10.91 2.03 -5.89
C ASP A 74 -10.11 1.16 -6.89
N ALA A 75 -9.26 0.30 -6.36
CA ALA A 75 -8.48 -0.66 -7.13
C ALA A 75 -8.85 -2.10 -6.78
N ALA A 76 -8.47 -3.02 -7.64
CA ALA A 76 -8.63 -4.45 -7.43
C ALA A 76 -7.37 -5.19 -7.87
N LEU A 77 -7.04 -6.24 -7.12
CA LEU A 77 -5.89 -7.10 -7.36
C LEU A 77 -6.35 -8.56 -7.35
N LEU A 78 -6.06 -9.27 -8.43
CA LEU A 78 -6.28 -10.70 -8.53
C LEU A 78 -4.91 -11.40 -8.50
N LEU A 79 -4.71 -12.28 -7.53
CA LEU A 79 -3.54 -13.14 -7.44
C LEU A 79 -3.90 -14.56 -7.87
N SER A 80 -3.04 -15.17 -8.67
CA SER A 80 -3.08 -16.60 -8.99
C SER A 80 -1.88 -17.27 -8.34
N ILE A 81 -2.15 -18.08 -7.32
CA ILE A 81 -1.13 -18.70 -6.48
C ILE A 81 -0.41 -19.80 -7.27
N ILE A 82 0.91 -19.77 -7.24
CA ILE A 82 1.78 -20.74 -7.92
C ILE A 82 2.35 -21.74 -6.91
N ARG A 83 2.66 -21.27 -5.69
CA ARG A 83 3.21 -22.09 -4.63
C ARG A 83 2.20 -23.18 -4.21
N PRO A 84 2.62 -24.46 -4.10
CA PRO A 84 1.75 -25.52 -3.61
C PRO A 84 1.42 -25.31 -2.12
N LEU A 85 0.31 -25.90 -1.67
CA LEU A 85 0.00 -26.00 -0.25
C LEU A 85 1.06 -26.88 0.44
N SER A 86 1.35 -26.62 1.72
CA SER A 86 2.20 -27.52 2.51
C SER A 86 1.54 -28.90 2.69
N ASP A 87 2.31 -29.88 3.15
CA ASP A 87 1.78 -31.22 3.46
C ASP A 87 0.62 -31.19 4.48
N ASP A 88 0.59 -30.16 5.33
CA ASP A 88 -0.48 -29.91 6.30
C ASP A 88 -1.70 -29.18 5.71
N GLY A 89 -1.70 -28.89 4.41
CA GLY A 89 -2.75 -28.15 3.71
C GLY A 89 -2.81 -26.66 4.08
N ILE A 90 -1.68 -26.10 4.53
CA ILE A 90 -1.56 -24.70 4.96
C ILE A 90 -0.72 -23.92 3.94
N LEU A 91 -1.18 -22.72 3.60
CA LEU A 91 -0.45 -21.79 2.75
C LEU A 91 -0.56 -20.38 3.31
N ASP A 92 0.59 -19.75 3.49
CA ASP A 92 0.67 -18.33 3.79
C ASP A 92 1.00 -17.54 2.52
N VAL A 93 0.17 -16.55 2.21
CA VAL A 93 0.36 -15.60 1.11
C VAL A 93 0.55 -14.21 1.69
N GLU A 94 1.61 -13.52 1.26
CA GLU A 94 1.94 -12.19 1.72
C GLU A 94 1.88 -11.19 0.56
N VAL A 95 1.17 -10.09 0.77
CA VAL A 95 0.99 -9.02 -0.21
C VAL A 95 1.48 -7.71 0.40
N PRO A 96 2.56 -7.11 -0.12
CA PRO A 96 2.98 -5.78 0.31
C PRO A 96 1.96 -4.75 -0.14
N LEU A 97 1.51 -3.93 0.81
CA LEU A 97 0.57 -2.85 0.57
C LEU A 97 1.24 -1.52 0.86
N HIS A 98 0.76 -0.48 0.19
CA HIS A 98 1.18 0.89 0.39
C HIS A 98 -0.02 1.77 0.69
N MET A 99 0.12 2.65 1.67
CA MET A 99 -0.89 3.65 1.99
C MET A 99 -0.62 4.92 1.17
N ARG A 100 -1.69 5.55 0.68
CA ARG A 100 -1.60 6.86 0.03
C ARG A 100 -1.65 7.96 1.07
N TYR A 101 -1.11 9.12 0.69
CA TYR A 101 -1.28 10.34 1.47
C TYR A 101 -2.77 10.69 1.60
N GLY A 102 -3.28 10.55 2.81
CA GLY A 102 -4.63 10.90 3.21
C GLY A 102 -4.87 12.41 3.25
N THR A 103 -6.11 12.79 3.51
CA THR A 103 -6.44 14.21 3.67
C THR A 103 -6.09 14.64 5.09
N ALA A 104 -5.53 15.83 5.26
CA ALA A 104 -5.27 16.38 6.58
C ALA A 104 -6.58 16.45 7.39
N ALA A 105 -6.53 16.03 8.65
CA ALA A 105 -7.69 15.92 9.52
C ALA A 105 -7.64 16.98 10.63
N ILE A 106 -8.81 17.38 11.14
CA ILE A 106 -8.91 18.30 12.28
C ILE A 106 -8.85 17.47 13.55
N GLY A 107 -7.82 17.69 14.39
CA GLY A 107 -7.73 17.09 15.73
C GLY A 107 -7.41 15.59 15.73
N SER A 108 -7.00 15.03 14.58
CA SER A 108 -6.49 13.67 14.47
C SER A 108 -5.21 13.67 13.64
N SER A 109 -4.20 12.94 14.11
CA SER A 109 -2.98 12.68 13.35
C SER A 109 -3.04 11.38 12.55
N PHE A 110 -4.21 10.72 12.51
CA PHE A 110 -4.39 9.43 11.83
C PHE A 110 -5.74 9.33 11.13
N GLU A 111 -5.74 8.59 10.02
CA GLU A 111 -6.91 8.16 9.27
C GLU A 111 -7.02 6.63 9.36
N LEU A 112 -8.22 6.13 9.65
CA LEU A 112 -8.50 4.69 9.72
C LEU A 112 -9.11 4.24 8.40
N THR A 113 -8.51 3.23 7.79
CA THR A 113 -9.02 2.58 6.57
C THR A 113 -9.37 1.13 6.89
N GLU A 114 -10.63 0.76 6.63
CA GLU A 114 -11.05 -0.63 6.64
C GLU A 114 -10.60 -1.31 5.34
N LEU A 115 -9.91 -2.44 5.49
CA LEU A 115 -9.39 -3.24 4.39
C LEU A 115 -10.00 -4.64 4.48
N PRO A 116 -10.95 -5.00 3.59
CA PRO A 116 -11.56 -6.31 3.62
C PRO A 116 -10.52 -7.41 3.37
N TRP A 117 -10.75 -8.58 3.96
CA TRP A 117 -10.00 -9.78 3.62
C TRP A 117 -10.20 -10.13 2.14
N PRO A 118 -9.20 -10.72 1.47
CA PRO A 118 -9.37 -11.16 0.10
C PRO A 118 -10.44 -12.26 0.01
N ASP A 119 -11.13 -12.30 -1.12
CA ASP A 119 -11.93 -13.45 -1.48
C ASP A 119 -11.01 -14.54 -2.02
N ALA A 120 -10.76 -15.60 -1.22
CA ALA A 120 -10.09 -16.79 -1.72
C ALA A 120 -11.05 -17.80 -2.35
N PHE A 121 -10.66 -18.35 -3.49
CA PHE A 121 -11.43 -19.39 -4.16
C PHE A 121 -10.55 -20.27 -5.03
N PHE A 122 -10.98 -21.52 -5.19
CA PHE A 122 -10.44 -22.44 -6.19
C PHE A 122 -11.25 -22.35 -7.47
N ALA A 123 -10.57 -22.33 -8.61
CA ALA A 123 -11.15 -22.47 -9.93
C ALA A 123 -10.72 -23.82 -10.52
N CYS A 124 -11.70 -24.66 -10.85
CA CYS A 124 -11.52 -26.05 -11.26
C CYS A 124 -12.16 -26.29 -12.62
N ASN A 125 -11.54 -27.13 -13.45
CA ASN A 125 -12.11 -27.48 -14.75
C ASN A 125 -13.36 -28.37 -14.63
N LYS A 126 -13.50 -29.17 -13.56
CA LYS A 126 -14.68 -29.99 -13.24
C LYS A 126 -14.79 -30.30 -11.74
N SER A 127 -16.01 -30.24 -11.22
CA SER A 127 -16.57 -30.99 -10.08
C SER A 127 -15.86 -30.85 -8.72
N VAL A 128 -15.98 -29.67 -8.09
CA VAL A 128 -15.76 -29.54 -6.63
C VAL A 128 -17.00 -28.92 -5.97
N SER A 129 -17.42 -27.75 -6.44
CA SER A 129 -18.72 -27.14 -6.17
C SER A 129 -18.97 -26.02 -7.19
N SER A 130 -20.23 -25.72 -7.50
CA SER A 130 -20.59 -24.63 -8.42
C SER A 130 -21.07 -23.42 -7.60
N ALA A 131 -20.18 -22.84 -6.80
CA ALA A 131 -20.46 -21.57 -6.13
C ALA A 131 -20.39 -20.41 -7.14
N ARG A 132 -21.01 -19.27 -6.80
CA ARG A 132 -20.86 -18.05 -7.59
C ARG A 132 -19.47 -17.45 -7.37
N LEU A 133 -18.87 -16.91 -8.43
CA LEU A 133 -17.66 -16.10 -8.32
C LEU A 133 -17.88 -14.95 -7.30
N PRO A 134 -16.83 -14.57 -6.55
CA PRO A 134 -16.85 -13.33 -5.79
C PRO A 134 -17.18 -12.12 -6.67
N PRO A 135 -17.82 -11.08 -6.12
CA PRO A 135 -17.99 -9.82 -6.83
C PRO A 135 -16.62 -9.24 -7.24
N MET A 136 -16.35 -9.20 -8.54
CA MET A 136 -15.09 -8.71 -9.09
C MET A 136 -15.31 -7.99 -10.41
N LEU A 137 -14.28 -7.29 -10.87
CA LEU A 137 -14.32 -6.61 -12.16
C LEU A 137 -14.52 -7.62 -13.30
N ARG A 138 -15.24 -7.19 -14.36
CA ARG A 138 -15.62 -8.08 -15.47
C ARG A 138 -14.40 -8.67 -16.16
N GLU A 139 -13.34 -7.89 -16.32
CA GLU A 139 -12.06 -8.34 -16.88
C GLU A 139 -11.41 -9.49 -16.10
N PHE A 140 -11.64 -9.56 -14.78
CA PHE A 140 -11.16 -10.66 -13.94
C PHE A 140 -12.12 -11.84 -14.03
N ALA A 141 -13.43 -11.60 -13.95
CA ALA A 141 -14.43 -12.66 -14.01
C ALA A 141 -14.36 -13.47 -15.32
N MET A 142 -14.07 -12.84 -16.46
CA MET A 142 -13.96 -13.53 -17.76
C MET A 142 -12.83 -14.57 -17.81
N ILE A 143 -11.83 -14.49 -16.93
CA ILE A 143 -10.76 -15.49 -16.84
C ILE A 143 -11.31 -16.83 -16.36
N PHE A 144 -12.40 -16.79 -15.59
CA PHE A 144 -12.99 -17.95 -14.93
C PHE A 144 -14.27 -18.45 -15.62
N ASP A 145 -14.55 -17.99 -16.83
CA ASP A 145 -15.74 -18.41 -17.57
C ASP A 145 -15.69 -19.91 -17.87
N GLY A 146 -16.79 -20.61 -17.57
CA GLY A 146 -16.89 -22.07 -17.70
C GLY A 146 -16.15 -22.91 -16.65
N MET A 147 -15.56 -22.31 -15.61
CA MET A 147 -14.94 -23.05 -14.50
C MET A 147 -15.86 -23.21 -13.28
N ASP A 148 -15.70 -24.32 -12.56
CA ASP A 148 -16.34 -24.53 -11.27
C ASP A 148 -15.58 -23.80 -10.16
N ILE A 149 -16.31 -23.13 -9.28
CA ILE A 149 -15.73 -22.26 -8.25
C ILE A 149 -16.06 -22.79 -6.85
N ALA A 150 -15.01 -23.01 -6.05
CA ALA A 150 -15.13 -23.34 -4.64
C ALA A 150 -14.55 -22.20 -3.78
N ARG A 151 -15.41 -21.41 -3.14
CA ARG A 151 -14.99 -20.30 -2.26
C ARG A 151 -14.50 -20.83 -0.91
N LEU A 152 -13.51 -20.16 -0.36
CA LEU A 152 -13.04 -20.39 0.99
C LEU A 152 -13.66 -19.35 1.92
N GLU A 153 -14.49 -19.80 2.84
CA GLU A 153 -15.11 -18.92 3.82
C GLU A 153 -14.17 -18.62 4.99
N PRO A 154 -14.28 -17.42 5.58
CA PRO A 154 -13.63 -17.11 6.84
C PRO A 154 -14.17 -17.98 7.99
N PRO A 155 -13.43 -18.14 9.10
CA PRO A 155 -13.92 -18.81 10.30
C PRO A 155 -15.26 -18.22 10.78
N SER A 156 -16.14 -19.08 11.28
CA SER A 156 -17.42 -18.64 11.84
C SER A 156 -17.20 -17.63 12.96
N GLY A 157 -17.91 -16.49 12.88
CA GLY A 157 -17.78 -15.38 13.84
C GLY A 157 -16.60 -14.44 13.59
N ALA A 158 -15.77 -14.69 12.58
CA ALA A 158 -14.74 -13.73 12.17
C ALA A 158 -15.35 -12.52 11.47
N ILE A 159 -14.79 -11.35 11.73
CA ILE A 159 -15.10 -10.11 11.03
C ILE A 159 -14.03 -9.96 9.93
N PRO A 160 -14.38 -10.12 8.63
CA PRO A 160 -13.40 -10.32 7.56
C PRO A 160 -12.85 -8.99 7.03
N PHE A 161 -12.37 -8.13 7.93
CA PHE A 161 -11.63 -6.94 7.56
C PHE A 161 -10.56 -6.63 8.59
N GLU A 162 -9.52 -5.96 8.14
CA GLU A 162 -8.46 -5.40 8.97
C GLU A 162 -8.57 -3.87 8.95
N THR A 163 -8.04 -3.20 9.98
CA THR A 163 -7.99 -1.73 10.01
C THR A 163 -6.55 -1.27 9.89
N VAL A 164 -6.25 -0.49 8.85
CA VAL A 164 -4.98 0.22 8.71
C VAL A 164 -5.11 1.61 9.31
N ARG A 165 -4.12 2.02 10.09
CA ARG A 165 -4.03 3.35 10.70
C ARG A 165 -2.92 4.13 10.02
N THR A 166 -3.30 5.02 9.10
CA THR A 166 -2.33 5.81 8.31
C THR A 166 -2.14 7.17 8.96
N PRO A 167 -0.91 7.64 9.20
CA PRO A 167 -0.70 8.97 9.75
C PRO A 167 -1.06 10.05 8.72
N VAL A 168 -1.74 11.10 9.18
CA VAL A 168 -2.13 12.27 8.39
C VAL A 168 -1.77 13.56 9.12
N GLY A 169 -1.69 14.67 8.40
CA GLY A 169 -1.45 15.98 9.01
C GLY A 169 -2.64 16.43 9.86
N ASP A 170 -2.38 16.89 11.09
CA ASP A 170 -3.39 17.55 11.92
C ASP A 170 -3.44 19.04 11.59
N THR A 171 -4.55 19.50 11.02
CA THR A 171 -4.73 20.89 10.63
C THR A 171 -4.71 21.86 11.82
N ALA A 172 -4.97 21.39 13.04
CA ALA A 172 -4.88 22.21 14.25
C ALA A 172 -3.45 22.70 14.54
N ASN A 173 -2.43 22.01 14.01
CA ASN A 173 -1.03 22.37 14.21
C ASN A 173 -0.46 23.25 13.10
N VAL A 174 -1.22 23.52 12.03
CA VAL A 174 -0.72 24.23 10.83
C VAL A 174 -0.11 25.57 11.18
N GLY A 175 -0.80 26.43 11.93
CA GLY A 175 -0.28 27.76 12.29
C GLY A 175 1.00 27.72 13.13
N ARG A 176 1.17 26.70 13.98
CA ARG A 176 2.40 26.50 14.77
C ARG A 176 3.57 26.08 13.89
N VAL A 177 3.31 25.16 12.96
CA VAL A 177 4.31 24.67 12.00
C VAL A 177 4.74 25.81 11.08
N GLU A 178 3.80 26.54 10.50
CA GLU A 178 4.08 27.68 9.60
C GLU A 178 4.95 28.74 10.27
N LEU A 179 4.60 29.15 11.50
CA LEU A 179 5.37 30.14 12.25
C LEU A 179 6.79 29.64 12.56
N GLY A 180 6.91 28.38 13.02
CA GLY A 180 8.20 27.77 13.31
C GLY A 180 9.09 27.70 12.07
N THR A 181 8.53 27.25 10.94
CA THR A 181 9.22 27.19 9.64
C THR A 181 9.68 28.58 9.20
N ALA A 182 8.81 29.60 9.29
CA ALA A 182 9.17 30.97 8.92
C ALA A 182 10.35 31.52 9.75
N ILE A 183 10.33 31.28 11.08
CA ILE A 183 11.42 31.69 11.97
C ILE A 183 12.73 31.00 11.57
N VAL A 184 12.71 29.68 11.36
CA VAL A 184 13.90 28.91 10.97
C VAL A 184 14.46 29.40 9.63
N MET A 185 13.60 29.63 8.63
CA MET A 185 14.00 30.17 7.33
C MET A 185 14.67 31.55 7.46
N LEU A 186 14.11 32.45 8.28
CA LEU A 186 14.69 33.77 8.52
C LEU A 186 16.05 33.69 9.21
N VAL A 187 16.18 32.84 10.25
CA VAL A 187 17.45 32.64 10.94
C VAL A 187 18.52 32.11 9.99
N ALA A 188 18.18 31.10 9.17
CA ALA A 188 19.09 30.55 8.17
C ALA A 188 19.49 31.61 7.13
N PHE A 189 18.54 32.40 6.65
CA PHE A 189 18.80 33.50 5.73
C PHE A 189 19.78 34.53 6.30
N PHE A 190 19.53 35.03 7.52
CA PHE A 190 20.42 36.02 8.14
C PHE A 190 21.80 35.45 8.47
N TYR A 191 21.86 34.17 8.85
CA TYR A 191 23.13 33.47 9.03
C TYR A 191 23.94 33.42 7.73
N LEU A 192 23.33 32.99 6.63
CA LEU A 192 23.97 32.91 5.32
C LEU A 192 24.39 34.31 4.82
N LEU A 193 23.53 35.31 4.98
CA LEU A 193 23.85 36.70 4.64
C LEU A 193 25.09 37.19 5.41
N ARG A 194 25.13 36.97 6.73
CA ARG A 194 26.27 37.34 7.57
C ARG A 194 27.54 36.60 7.15
N ALA A 195 27.44 35.31 6.86
CA ALA A 195 28.57 34.50 6.41
C ALA A 195 29.13 35.04 5.09
N THR A 196 28.27 35.32 4.12
CA THR A 196 28.65 35.88 2.81
C THR A 196 29.31 37.25 2.96
N LEU A 197 28.73 38.17 3.73
CA LEU A 197 29.31 39.50 3.95
C LEU A 197 30.68 39.43 4.63
N ARG A 198 30.85 38.53 5.60
CA ARG A 198 32.16 38.28 6.24
C ARG A 198 33.19 37.75 5.24
N THR A 199 32.79 36.84 4.35
CA THR A 199 33.68 36.31 3.31
C THR A 199 34.07 37.37 2.30
N MET A 200 33.11 38.20 1.84
CA MET A 200 33.40 39.34 0.97
C MET A 200 34.41 40.30 1.60
N GLY A 201 34.21 40.69 2.86
CA GLY A 201 35.14 41.57 3.57
C GLY A 201 36.57 40.99 3.65
N ARG A 202 36.72 39.67 3.83
CA ARG A 202 38.02 39.00 3.80
C ARG A 202 38.67 39.06 2.42
N MET A 203 37.90 38.86 1.36
CA MET A 203 38.42 38.93 -0.02
C MET A 203 38.86 40.35 -0.39
N SER A 204 38.10 41.37 0.01
CA SER A 204 38.45 42.78 -0.25
C SER A 204 39.71 43.24 0.48
N ILE A 205 40.03 42.69 1.66
CA ILE A 205 41.28 43.00 2.38
C ILE A 205 42.50 42.41 1.68
N ILE A 206 42.36 41.24 1.03
CA ILE A 206 43.47 40.56 0.33
C ILE A 206 43.84 41.25 -0.99
N THR A 207 42.95 42.08 -1.57
CA THR A 207 43.15 42.69 -2.89
C THR A 207 43.76 44.11 -2.89
N LEU A 208 44.17 44.67 -1.75
CA LEU A 208 44.88 45.95 -1.74
C LEU A 208 46.32 45.77 -2.27
N PRO A 209 46.70 46.35 -3.43
CA PRO A 209 48.06 46.25 -3.93
C PRO A 209 49.00 47.00 -2.98
N ALA A 210 50.11 46.35 -2.63
CA ALA A 210 51.23 46.99 -1.96
C ALA A 210 51.65 48.22 -2.79
N LYS A 211 51.55 49.40 -2.18
CA LYS A 211 52.06 50.63 -2.76
C LYS A 211 53.59 50.55 -2.64
N GLU A 212 54.26 50.08 -3.70
CA GLU A 212 55.72 50.14 -3.81
C GLU A 212 56.13 51.62 -3.80
N GLY A 213 57.03 51.97 -2.87
CA GLY A 213 57.67 53.27 -2.74
C GLY A 213 59.14 53.19 -3.10
#